data_AF-A0AAU1I2J8-F1
#
_entry.id   AF-A0AAU1I2J8-F1
#
_cell.length_a   1.000
_cell.length_b   1.000
_cell.length_c   1.000
_cell.angle_alpha   90.00
_cell.angle_beta   90.00
_cell.angle_gamma   90.00
#
_symmetry.space_group_name_H-M   'P 1'
#
loop_
_entity.id
_entity.type
_entity.pdbx_description
1 polymer ?
#
loop_
_entity_poly.entity_id
_entity_poly.type
_entity_poly.pdbx_seq_one_letter_code
_entity_poly.pdbx_strand_id
1 'polypeptide(L)'
;MTITAPPTETEGVDTPALGQLLVESAQSGRGRAAAQALAEEGTLLARDNVRAALVIKDAGRMKANWEGLMGRVYTLGLDEQERAFLGLVLSMVGIGITPLIALENLDERRLLILMRALPLLAGNERIAVGTRM
;
A
#
# COMPACT_ATOMS: atom_id res chain seq x y z
N MET A 1 -38.48 39.69 -9.24
CA MET A 1 -37.73 39.32 -8.03
C MET A 1 -37.10 37.95 -8.28
N THR A 2 -35.82 37.85 -7.98
CA THR A 2 -34.84 36.92 -8.58
C THR A 2 -34.93 35.51 -7.98
N ILE A 3 -34.87 34.49 -8.84
CA ILE A 3 -34.67 33.09 -8.45
C ILE A 3 -33.20 32.91 -8.06
N THR A 4 -32.93 32.56 -6.81
CA THR A 4 -31.61 32.11 -6.38
C THR A 4 -31.55 30.59 -6.53
N ALA A 5 -30.88 30.12 -7.57
CA ALA A 5 -30.42 28.74 -7.63
C ALA A 5 -29.24 28.56 -6.67
N PRO A 6 -29.12 27.43 -5.95
CA PRO A 6 -27.92 27.13 -5.19
C PRO A 6 -26.74 26.91 -6.15
N PRO A 7 -25.51 27.23 -5.73
CA PRO A 7 -24.33 26.99 -6.54
C PRO A 7 -24.16 25.48 -6.74
N THR A 8 -24.01 25.08 -8.00
CA THR A 8 -23.50 23.77 -8.39
C THR A 8 -22.11 23.62 -7.78
N GLU A 9 -21.99 22.80 -6.75
CA GLU A 9 -20.69 22.31 -6.28
C GLU A 9 -20.08 21.55 -7.44
N THR A 10 -19.09 22.16 -8.08
CA THR A 10 -18.29 21.54 -9.12
C THR A 10 -17.66 20.30 -8.51
N GLU A 11 -18.09 19.13 -9.01
CA GLU A 11 -17.52 17.81 -8.73
C GLU A 11 -16.00 17.94 -8.66
N GLY A 12 -15.45 17.77 -7.46
CA GLY A 12 -14.03 17.56 -7.30
C GLY A 12 -13.68 16.34 -8.13
N VAL A 13 -12.87 16.55 -9.17
CA VAL A 13 -12.25 15.43 -9.89
C VAL A 13 -11.43 14.68 -8.86
N ASP A 14 -12.00 13.59 -8.32
CA ASP A 14 -11.40 12.71 -7.34
C ASP A 14 -10.06 12.25 -7.89
N THR A 15 -9.00 12.94 -7.49
CA THR A 15 -7.65 12.58 -7.91
C THR A 15 -7.36 11.27 -7.19
N PRO A 16 -7.17 10.16 -7.93
CA PRO A 16 -7.01 8.85 -7.31
C PRO A 16 -5.85 8.89 -6.33
N ALA A 17 -6.08 8.37 -5.12
CA ALA A 17 -5.06 8.31 -4.10
C ALA A 17 -3.86 7.51 -4.65
N LEU A 18 -2.63 7.89 -4.29
CA LEU A 18 -1.41 7.24 -4.81
C LEU A 18 -1.47 5.70 -4.69
N GLY A 19 -2.01 5.18 -3.59
CA GLY A 19 -2.20 3.74 -3.41
C GLY A 19 -3.04 3.08 -4.51
N GLN A 20 -4.12 3.73 -4.95
CA GLN A 20 -4.96 3.23 -6.05
C GLN A 20 -4.19 3.22 -7.38
N LEU A 21 -3.45 4.29 -7.66
CA LEU A 21 -2.59 4.36 -8.85
C LEU A 21 -1.53 3.24 -8.86
N LEU A 22 -0.96 2.89 -7.70
CA LEU A 22 0.00 1.79 -7.57
C LEU A 22 -0.66 0.41 -7.77
N VAL A 23 -1.89 0.23 -7.28
CA VAL A 23 -2.67 -1.00 -7.50
C VAL A 23 -3.03 -1.18 -8.97
N GLU A 24 -3.47 -0.12 -9.65
CA GLU A 24 -3.85 -0.14 -11.07
C GLU A 24 -2.64 -0.33 -12.00
N SER A 25 -1.49 0.20 -11.63
CA SER A 25 -0.24 0.08 -12.39
C SER A 25 0.53 -1.22 -12.13
N ALA A 26 0.09 -2.04 -11.16
CA ALA A 26 0.77 -3.26 -10.78
C ALA A 26 0.84 -4.27 -11.94
N GLN A 27 2.05 -4.77 -12.21
CA GLN A 27 2.32 -5.68 -13.33
C GLN A 27 2.14 -7.17 -12.98
N SER A 28 1.87 -7.50 -11.72
CA SER A 28 1.69 -8.88 -11.25
C SER A 28 0.68 -8.96 -10.10
N GLY A 29 0.05 -10.11 -9.90
CA GLY A 29 -0.87 -10.33 -8.77
C GLY A 29 -0.20 -10.09 -7.42
N ARG A 30 1.07 -10.50 -7.27
CA ARG A 30 1.88 -10.25 -6.06
C ARG A 30 2.12 -8.75 -5.84
N GLY A 31 2.48 -8.03 -6.90
CA GLY A 31 2.63 -6.57 -6.87
C GLY A 31 1.32 -5.85 -6.54
N ARG A 32 0.19 -6.33 -7.06
CA ARG A 32 -1.14 -5.79 -6.77
C ARG A 32 -1.51 -5.99 -5.30
N ALA A 33 -1.31 -7.19 -4.75
CA ALA A 33 -1.57 -7.48 -3.35
C ALA A 33 -0.70 -6.62 -2.42
N ALA A 34 0.60 -6.46 -2.74
CA ALA A 34 1.51 -5.61 -1.98
C ALA A 34 1.13 -4.11 -2.05
N ALA A 35 0.78 -3.62 -3.25
CA ALA A 35 0.31 -2.25 -3.42
C ALA A 35 -0.99 -1.98 -2.67
N GLN A 36 -1.91 -2.95 -2.65
CA GLN A 36 -3.17 -2.85 -1.91
C GLN A 36 -2.92 -2.80 -0.39
N ALA A 37 -2.02 -3.63 0.13
CA ALA A 37 -1.63 -3.60 1.55
C ALA A 37 -1.07 -2.22 1.95
N LEU A 38 -0.19 -1.63 1.12
CA LEU A 38 0.33 -0.27 1.37
C LEU A 38 -0.74 0.81 1.25
N ALA A 39 -1.68 0.66 0.32
CA ALA A 39 -2.78 1.60 0.15
C ALA A 39 -3.73 1.59 1.37
N GLU A 40 -4.02 0.40 1.93
CA GLU A 40 -4.88 0.24 3.11
C GLU A 40 -4.18 0.72 4.40
N GLU A 41 -2.86 0.53 4.52
CA GLU A 41 -2.07 1.04 5.64
C GLU A 41 -2.00 2.57 5.60
N GLY A 42 -1.74 3.16 4.43
CA GLY A 42 -1.87 4.58 4.13
C GLY A 42 -0.86 5.52 4.80
N THR A 43 -0.43 5.26 6.04
CA THR A 43 0.46 6.15 6.79
C THR A 43 1.87 6.15 6.20
N LEU A 44 2.35 5.00 5.73
CA LEU A 44 3.63 4.89 5.02
C LEU A 44 3.61 5.70 3.71
N LEU A 45 2.53 5.62 2.94
CA LEU A 45 2.38 6.38 1.70
C LEU A 45 2.19 7.89 1.94
N ALA A 46 1.75 8.29 3.13
CA ALA A 46 1.70 9.70 3.51
C ALA A 46 3.09 10.33 3.72
N ARG A 47 4.15 9.52 3.84
CA ARG A 47 5.53 10.02 4.05
C ARG A 47 6.24 10.29 2.73
N ASP A 48 6.80 11.49 2.60
CA ASP A 48 7.49 11.95 1.38
C ASP A 48 8.66 11.07 0.99
N ASN A 49 9.44 10.61 1.96
CA ASN A 49 10.61 9.76 1.74
C ASN A 49 10.25 8.35 1.25
N VAL A 50 9.14 7.78 1.74
CA VAL A 50 8.60 6.51 1.23
C VAL A 50 8.11 6.68 -0.20
N ARG A 51 7.35 7.75 -0.50
CA ARG A 51 6.90 8.04 -1.87
C ARG A 51 8.08 8.24 -2.83
N ALA A 52 9.09 9.00 -2.42
CA ALA A 52 10.28 9.26 -3.22
C ALA A 52 11.15 8.01 -3.47
N ALA A 53 11.05 6.99 -2.61
CA ALA A 53 11.73 5.70 -2.78
C ALA A 53 10.90 4.71 -3.60
N LEU A 54 9.58 4.69 -3.40
CA LEU A 54 8.66 3.73 -4.01
C LEU A 54 8.19 4.16 -5.40
N VAL A 55 7.99 5.43 -5.68
CA VAL A 55 7.31 5.86 -6.90
C VAL A 55 8.31 6.26 -7.97
N ILE A 56 8.24 5.58 -9.11
CA ILE A 56 8.91 6.03 -10.34
C ILE A 56 7.86 6.30 -11.42
N LYS A 57 8.12 7.28 -12.28
CA LYS A 57 7.30 7.54 -13.46
C LYS A 57 7.97 6.88 -14.65
N ASP A 58 7.28 5.92 -15.26
CA ASP A 58 7.74 5.19 -16.43
C ASP A 58 6.69 5.29 -17.55
N ALA A 59 7.11 5.78 -18.72
CA ALA A 59 6.23 6.01 -19.88
C ALA A 59 4.93 6.76 -19.54
N GLY A 60 4.99 7.73 -18.62
CA GLY A 60 3.83 8.52 -18.19
C GLY A 60 2.98 7.87 -17.10
N ARG A 61 3.19 6.59 -16.75
CA ARG A 61 2.48 5.90 -15.67
C ARG A 61 3.33 5.86 -14.40
N MET A 62 2.70 6.03 -13.24
CA MET A 62 3.37 5.75 -11.97
C MET A 62 3.53 4.24 -11.80
N LYS A 63 4.68 3.81 -11.29
CA LYS A 63 4.98 2.41 -10.97
C LYS A 63 5.65 2.32 -9.62
N ALA A 64 5.44 1.20 -8.94
CA ALA A 64 6.16 0.84 -7.73
C ALA A 64 7.57 0.34 -8.06
N ASN A 65 8.58 1.03 -7.54
CA ASN A 65 9.99 0.66 -7.48
C ASN A 65 10.28 -0.02 -6.14
N TRP A 66 9.94 -1.30 -6.06
CA TRP A 66 10.12 -2.10 -4.84
C TRP A 66 11.59 -2.25 -4.43
N GLU A 67 12.50 -2.38 -5.40
CA GLU A 67 13.94 -2.50 -5.15
C GLU A 67 14.51 -1.19 -4.58
N GLY A 68 14.11 -0.05 -5.16
CA GLY A 68 14.48 1.27 -4.66
C GLY A 68 13.97 1.54 -3.25
N LEU A 69 12.77 1.02 -2.91
CA LEU A 69 12.23 1.08 -1.57
C LEU A 69 13.04 0.23 -0.59
N MET A 70 13.34 -1.03 -0.95
CA MET A 70 14.16 -1.93 -0.12
C MET A 70 15.55 -1.35 0.14
N GLY A 71 16.21 -0.81 -0.88
CA GLY A 71 17.54 -0.20 -0.74
C GLY A 71 17.61 0.99 0.22
N ARG A 72 16.46 1.55 0.60
CA ARG A 72 16.35 2.69 1.52
C ARG A 72 15.64 2.36 2.82
N VAL A 73 15.19 1.13 3.06
CA VAL A 73 14.30 0.80 4.19
C VAL A 73 14.80 1.27 5.55
N TYR A 74 16.12 1.25 5.77
CA TYR A 74 16.76 1.70 7.02
C TYR A 74 17.02 3.21 7.10
N THR A 75 16.87 3.96 6.01
CA THR A 75 17.03 5.42 5.95
C THR A 75 15.70 6.17 5.84
N LEU A 76 14.57 5.44 5.80
CA LEU A 76 13.22 6.01 5.73
C LEU A 76 12.70 6.53 7.08
N GLY A 77 13.48 6.44 8.17
CA GLY A 77 13.06 6.92 9.49
C GLY A 77 11.79 6.22 10.01
N LEU A 78 11.60 4.95 9.62
CA LEU A 78 10.49 4.13 10.06
C LEU A 78 10.71 3.66 11.49
N ASP A 79 9.64 3.56 12.26
CA ASP A 79 9.65 2.83 13.51
C ASP A 79 9.74 1.30 13.28
N GLU A 80 9.76 0.53 14.36
CA GLU A 80 9.87 -0.92 14.29
C GLU A 80 8.66 -1.58 13.62
N GLN A 81 7.44 -1.11 13.90
CA GLN A 81 6.20 -1.70 13.38
C GLN A 81 6.03 -1.36 11.89
N GLU A 82 6.30 -0.11 11.52
CA GLU A 82 6.34 0.37 10.14
C GLU A 82 7.37 -0.41 9.31
N ARG A 83 8.56 -0.64 9.87
CA ARG A 83 9.62 -1.41 9.20
C ARG A 83 9.26 -2.88 9.07
N ALA A 84 8.68 -3.49 10.10
CA ALA A 84 8.22 -4.87 10.06
C ALA A 84 7.13 -5.06 8.99
N PHE A 85 6.13 -4.18 8.97
CA PHE A 85 5.07 -4.20 7.96
C PHE A 85 5.64 -4.05 6.55
N LEU A 86 6.49 -3.05 6.33
CA LEU A 86 7.08 -2.81 5.03
C LEU A 86 7.99 -3.98 4.59
N GLY A 87 8.74 -4.58 5.51
CA GLY A 87 9.53 -5.78 5.23
C GLY A 87 8.68 -6.95 4.75
N LEU A 88 7.52 -7.17 5.37
CA LEU A 88 6.58 -8.23 4.96
C LEU A 88 5.97 -7.94 3.60
N VAL A 89 5.57 -6.68 3.33
CA VAL A 89 5.11 -6.25 2.00
C VAL A 89 6.17 -6.48 0.92
N LEU A 90 7.44 -6.16 1.19
CA LEU A 90 8.54 -6.39 0.26
C LEU A 90 8.76 -7.90 0.01
N SER A 91 8.62 -8.73 1.04
CA SER A 91 8.69 -10.19 0.89
C SER A 91 7.55 -10.75 0.01
N MET A 92 6.36 -10.14 0.00
CA MET A 92 5.27 -10.55 -0.90
C MET A 92 5.63 -10.41 -2.38
N VAL A 93 6.43 -9.40 -2.74
CA VAL A 93 6.93 -9.20 -4.11
C VAL A 93 8.26 -9.91 -4.36
N GLY A 94 8.74 -10.73 -3.42
CA GLY A 94 9.97 -11.51 -3.53
C GLY A 94 11.25 -10.70 -3.28
N ILE A 95 11.16 -9.55 -2.62
CA ILE A 95 12.29 -8.67 -2.34
C ILE A 95 12.61 -8.70 -0.85
N GLY A 96 13.88 -8.99 -0.54
CA GLY A 96 14.32 -9.18 0.82
C GLY A 96 13.82 -10.49 1.43
N ILE A 97 14.33 -10.82 2.62
CA ILE A 97 13.90 -11.97 3.41
C ILE A 97 13.41 -11.41 4.75
N THR A 98 12.09 -11.34 4.91
CA THR A 98 11.48 -10.98 6.20
C THR A 98 10.92 -12.24 6.84
N PRO A 99 11.43 -12.66 8.01
CA PRO A 99 10.94 -13.86 8.68
C PRO A 99 9.51 -13.64 9.17
N LEU A 100 8.69 -14.70 9.16
CA LEU A 100 7.28 -14.62 9.57
C LEU A 100 7.10 -14.15 11.02
N ILE A 101 8.13 -14.35 11.87
CA ILE A 101 8.14 -13.83 13.26
C ILE A 101 8.01 -12.30 13.33
N ALA A 102 8.31 -11.57 12.25
CA ALA A 102 8.08 -10.12 12.18
C ALA A 102 6.59 -9.73 12.35
N LEU A 103 5.67 -10.69 12.21
CA LEU A 103 4.25 -10.47 12.54
C LEU A 103 4.03 -10.08 14.01
N GLU A 104 4.90 -10.51 14.94
CA GLU A 104 4.80 -10.16 16.36
C GLU A 104 5.02 -8.66 16.63
N ASN A 105 5.68 -7.97 15.69
CA ASN A 105 5.96 -6.54 15.78
C ASN A 105 4.86 -5.66 15.18
N LEU A 106 3.78 -6.25 14.65
CA LEU A 106 2.70 -5.49 14.05
C LEU A 106 1.63 -5.14 15.08
N ASP A 107 1.12 -3.91 15.01
CA ASP A 107 -0.18 -3.61 15.60
C ASP A 107 -1.32 -4.40 14.92
N GLU A 108 -2.45 -4.46 15.61
CA GLU A 108 -3.63 -5.20 15.15
C GLU A 108 -4.10 -4.74 13.77
N ARG A 109 -4.04 -3.44 13.50
CA ARG A 109 -4.46 -2.86 12.22
C ARG A 109 -3.59 -3.39 11.08
N ARG A 110 -2.27 -3.33 11.21
CA ARG A 110 -1.29 -3.77 10.20
C ARG A 110 -1.31 -5.28 10.03
N LEU A 111 -1.52 -6.03 11.11
CA LEU A 111 -1.72 -7.47 11.03
C LEU A 111 -2.97 -7.84 10.21
N LEU A 112 -4.11 -7.17 10.45
CA LEU A 112 -5.34 -7.39 9.69
C LEU A 112 -5.17 -7.08 8.20
N ILE A 113 -4.45 -6.00 7.87
CA ILE A 113 -4.14 -5.64 6.49
C ILE A 113 -3.34 -6.75 5.81
N LEU A 114 -2.27 -7.25 6.45
CA LEU A 114 -1.49 -8.35 5.87
C LEU A 114 -2.31 -9.63 5.74
N MET A 115 -3.11 -9.98 6.74
CA MET A 115 -3.99 -11.14 6.69
C MET A 115 -4.97 -11.09 5.51
N ARG A 116 -5.51 -9.90 5.19
CA ARG A 116 -6.35 -9.67 4.00
C ARG A 116 -5.57 -9.72 2.68
N ALA A 117 -4.29 -9.36 2.70
CA ALA A 117 -3.43 -9.40 1.54
C ALA A 117 -2.96 -10.82 1.17
N LEU A 118 -2.91 -11.75 2.13
CA LEU A 118 -2.45 -13.13 1.89
C LEU A 118 -3.34 -13.93 0.92
N PRO A 119 -4.69 -13.93 1.01
CA PRO A 119 -5.54 -14.53 0.00
C PRO A 119 -5.31 -13.96 -1.40
N LEU A 120 -5.19 -12.63 -1.51
CA LEU A 120 -4.90 -11.95 -2.79
C LEU A 120 -3.55 -12.39 -3.36
N LEU A 121 -2.53 -12.49 -2.49
CA LEU A 121 -1.22 -13.00 -2.86
C LEU A 121 -1.29 -14.44 -3.39
N ALA A 122 -2.14 -15.28 -2.79
CA ALA A 122 -2.39 -16.65 -3.20
C ALA A 122 -3.34 -16.76 -4.41
N GLY A 123 -3.80 -15.65 -5.00
CA GLY A 123 -4.77 -15.65 -6.10
C GLY A 123 -6.19 -16.09 -5.69
N ASN A 124 -6.50 -16.05 -4.39
CA ASN A 124 -7.77 -16.47 -3.82
C ASN A 124 -8.59 -15.25 -3.37
N GLU A 125 -9.48 -14.77 -4.23
CA GLU A 125 -10.35 -13.61 -3.93
C GLU A 125 -11.59 -13.96 -3.08
N ARG A 126 -11.82 -15.26 -2.84
CA ARG A 126 -13.01 -15.76 -2.14
C ARG A 126 -12.81 -16.01 -0.64
N ILE A 127 -11.56 -16.07 -0.18
CA ILE A 127 -11.26 -16.33 1.23
C ILE A 127 -11.39 -15.02 1.98
N ALA A 128 -12.43 -14.92 2.82
CA ALA A 128 -12.55 -13.86 3.80
C ALA A 128 -11.84 -14.29 5.09
N VAL A 129 -10.92 -13.44 5.57
CA VAL A 129 -10.26 -13.65 6.86
C VAL A 129 -10.93 -12.77 7.91
N GLY A 130 -11.58 -13.41 8.89
CA GLY A 130 -12.36 -12.78 9.96
C GLY A 130 -11.67 -12.85 11.34
N THR A 131 -12.30 -12.24 12.34
CA THR A 131 -11.81 -12.13 13.72
C THR A 131 -11.94 -13.44 14.51
N ARG A 132 -10.97 -13.69 15.39
CA ARG A 132 -11.14 -14.62 16.52
C ARG A 132 -11.80 -13.85 17.67
N MET A 133 -12.89 -14.40 18.20
CA MET A 133 -13.53 -13.91 19.43
C MET A 133 -12.70 -14.29 20.66
#